data_AF-A0A7X7TDN1-F1
#
_entry.id   AF-A0A7X7TDN1-F1
#
_cell.length_a   1.000
_cell.length_b   1.000
_cell.length_c   1.000
_cell.angle_alpha   90.00
_cell.angle_beta   90.00
_cell.angle_gamma   90.00
#
_symmetry.space_group_name_H-M   'P 1'
#
loop_
_entity.id
_entity.type
_entity.pdbx_description
1 polymer ?
#
loop_
_entity_poly.entity_id
_entity_poly.type
_entity_poly.pdbx_seq_one_letter_code
_entity_poly.pdbx_strand_id
1 'polypeptide(L)'
;MSNTEKNTNGRFIERRQYTVDRRLGLDRRRGPGHRLTPERRAAETGEMTEEQFEFLMAVDQYKKANQRPFPTWTEVLEIIHALGYRKVAEPQSLKSFKKEPEPAPVG
;
A
#
# COMPACT_ATOMS: atom_id res chain seq x y z
N MET A 1 27.88 -9.35 -65.99
CA MET A 1 27.59 -7.96 -65.61
C MET A 1 27.61 -7.91 -64.09
N SER A 2 28.71 -7.38 -63.56
CA SER A 2 29.02 -7.26 -62.14
C SER A 2 28.73 -5.83 -61.70
N ASN A 3 28.21 -5.62 -60.50
CA ASN A 3 28.26 -4.32 -59.84
C ASN A 3 28.61 -4.50 -58.34
N THR A 4 29.90 -4.76 -58.08
CA THR A 4 30.85 -3.89 -57.34
C THR A 4 30.30 -2.49 -56.98
N GLU A 5 30.46 -1.83 -55.82
CA GLU A 5 31.18 -1.99 -54.55
C GLU A 5 30.74 -0.84 -53.59
N LYS A 6 30.86 -1.07 -52.27
CA LYS A 6 31.45 -0.22 -51.18
C LYS A 6 31.00 1.27 -51.05
N ASN A 7 30.90 1.94 -49.89
CA ASN A 7 31.77 1.89 -48.73
C ASN A 7 31.25 2.80 -47.59
N THR A 8 31.48 2.34 -46.35
CA THR A 8 31.93 3.06 -45.14
C THR A 8 31.22 4.25 -44.49
N ASN A 9 30.99 4.02 -43.19
CA ASN A 9 31.39 4.81 -42.03
C ASN A 9 30.70 6.15 -41.74
N GLY A 10 30.13 6.22 -40.53
CA GLY A 10 30.29 7.43 -39.73
C GLY A 10 29.22 7.69 -38.68
N ARG A 11 29.63 7.49 -37.42
CA ARG A 11 29.28 8.29 -36.23
C ARG A 11 27.97 7.97 -35.52
N PHE A 12 28.16 7.21 -34.43
CA PHE A 12 27.50 7.42 -33.13
C PHE A 12 27.10 8.90 -32.93
N ILE A 13 25.80 9.17 -32.88
CA ILE A 13 25.27 10.39 -32.28
C ILE A 13 24.35 9.96 -31.15
N GLU A 14 24.94 10.00 -29.96
CA GLU A 14 24.32 10.00 -28.66
C GLU A 14 23.15 10.99 -28.65
N ARG A 15 21.92 10.48 -28.70
CA ARG A 15 20.70 11.26 -28.46
C ARG A 15 20.64 11.61 -26.97
N ARG A 16 21.47 12.56 -26.55
CA ARG A 16 21.35 13.22 -25.25
C ARG A 16 20.13 14.14 -25.33
N GLN A 17 18.95 13.57 -25.10
CA GLN A 17 17.73 14.33 -24.83
C GLN A 17 17.95 15.15 -23.56
N TYR A 18 18.25 16.44 -23.73
CA TYR A 18 18.20 17.43 -22.68
C TYR A 18 16.72 17.60 -22.28
N THR A 19 16.24 16.72 -21.41
CA THR A 19 14.92 16.87 -20.82
C THR A 19 15.06 17.98 -19.78
N VAL A 20 14.39 19.09 -20.07
CA VAL A 20 14.32 20.28 -19.22
C VAL A 20 14.29 19.90 -17.74
N ASP A 21 15.25 20.43 -16.98
CA ASP A 21 15.44 20.14 -15.57
C ASP A 21 14.20 20.59 -14.77
N ARG A 22 13.43 19.60 -14.29
CA ARG A 22 12.20 19.79 -13.49
C ARG A 22 12.47 20.24 -12.05
N ARG A 23 13.71 20.65 -11.72
CA ARG A 23 14.17 20.88 -10.35
C ARG A 23 13.74 22.20 -9.70
N LEU A 24 13.10 23.14 -10.38
CA LEU A 24 12.69 24.42 -9.78
C LEU A 24 11.21 24.72 -10.00
N GLY A 25 10.37 23.89 -9.41
CA GLY A 25 8.93 24.09 -9.29
C GLY A 25 8.45 23.69 -7.89
N LEU A 26 9.20 24.09 -6.87
CA LEU A 26 8.90 23.79 -5.46
C LEU A 26 7.88 24.78 -4.86
N ASP A 27 7.32 25.68 -5.67
CA ASP A 27 6.19 26.54 -5.26
C ASP A 27 4.85 25.87 -5.58
N ARG A 28 4.78 24.56 -5.29
CA ARG A 28 3.48 23.93 -5.08
C ARG A 28 3.00 24.51 -3.78
N ARG A 29 2.05 25.44 -3.86
CA ARG A 29 1.10 25.70 -2.78
C ARG A 29 0.58 24.35 -2.30
N ARG A 30 1.26 23.77 -1.30
CA ARG A 30 0.77 22.62 -0.57
C ARG A 30 -0.50 23.16 0.08
N GLY A 31 -1.64 22.87 -0.55
CA GLY A 31 -2.94 23.14 0.04
C GLY A 31 -2.94 22.55 1.46
N PRO A 32 -3.76 23.10 2.38
CA PRO A 32 -3.77 22.70 3.78
C PRO A 32 -3.75 21.19 3.85
N GLY A 33 -2.61 20.62 4.27
CA GLY A 33 -2.41 19.18 4.23
C GLY A 33 -3.59 18.56 4.95
N HIS A 34 -4.40 17.78 4.24
CA HIS A 34 -5.50 17.06 4.86
C HIS A 34 -4.87 16.26 5.99
N ARG A 35 -5.16 16.67 7.22
CA ARG A 35 -4.66 15.97 8.41
C ARG A 35 -5.23 14.57 8.28
N LEU A 36 -4.34 13.58 8.13
CA LEU A 36 -4.69 12.17 8.21
C LEU A 36 -5.53 11.98 9.48
N THR A 37 -6.63 11.22 9.38
CA THR A 37 -7.45 10.92 10.56
C THR A 37 -6.56 10.30 11.64
N PRO A 38 -6.88 10.46 12.92
CA PRO A 38 -6.09 9.88 14.00
C PRO A 38 -5.89 8.36 13.81
N GLU A 39 -6.89 7.63 13.28
CA GLU A 39 -6.72 6.19 13.00
C GLU A 39 -5.67 5.92 11.92
N ARG A 40 -5.64 6.74 10.86
CA ARG A 40 -4.66 6.59 9.77
C ARG A 40 -3.26 7.00 10.21
N ARG A 41 -3.16 8.01 11.07
CA ARG A 41 -1.87 8.39 11.68
C ARG A 41 -1.36 7.26 12.57
N ALA A 42 -2.19 6.72 13.46
CA ALA A 42 -1.82 5.61 14.35
C ALA A 42 -1.34 4.36 13.59
N ALA A 43 -2.01 4.02 12.49
CA ALA A 43 -1.60 2.94 11.59
C ALA A 43 -0.25 3.21 10.89
N GLU A 44 0.05 4.47 10.55
CA GLU A 44 1.33 4.89 9.95
C GLU A 44 2.47 5.03 10.98
N THR A 45 2.18 5.35 12.25
CA THR A 45 3.15 5.42 13.36
C THR A 45 3.40 4.09 14.08
N GLY A 46 2.67 3.02 13.73
CA GLY A 46 2.84 1.70 14.36
C GLY A 46 2.21 1.59 15.74
N GLU A 47 1.29 2.49 16.09
CA GLU A 47 0.48 2.38 17.29
C GLU A 47 -0.62 1.33 17.05
N MET A 48 -0.27 0.07 17.31
CA MET A 48 -1.22 -1.04 17.35
C MET A 48 -1.75 -1.21 18.77
N THR A 49 -3.03 -1.56 18.90
CA THR A 49 -3.56 -1.97 20.20
C THR A 49 -2.90 -3.27 20.65
N GLU A 50 -2.84 -3.53 21.95
CA GLU A 50 -2.29 -4.78 22.51
C GLU A 50 -2.96 -6.02 21.88
N GLU A 51 -4.29 -5.97 21.77
CA GLU A 51 -5.10 -6.98 21.08
C GLU A 51 -4.69 -7.21 19.60
N GLN A 52 -4.39 -6.14 18.86
CA GLN A 52 -3.93 -6.28 17.48
C GLN A 52 -2.55 -6.94 17.42
N PHE A 53 -1.65 -6.59 18.34
CA PHE A 53 -0.32 -7.19 18.42
C PHE A 53 -0.40 -8.69 18.77
N GLU A 54 -1.19 -9.06 19.79
CA GLU A 54 -1.40 -10.45 20.18
C GLU A 54 -1.96 -11.29 19.02
N PHE A 55 -2.95 -10.76 18.31
CA PHE A 55 -3.51 -11.42 17.13
C PHE A 55 -2.45 -11.65 16.04
N LEU A 56 -1.62 -10.64 15.74
CA LEU A 56 -0.54 -10.78 14.76
C LEU A 56 0.51 -11.81 15.17
N MET A 57 0.86 -11.88 16.46
CA MET A 57 1.78 -12.88 16.99
C MET A 57 1.21 -14.30 16.90
N ALA A 58 -0.07 -14.48 17.22
CA ALA A 58 -0.74 -15.78 17.08
C ALA A 58 -0.79 -16.23 15.61
N VAL A 59 -1.05 -15.31 14.67
CA VAL A 59 -1.00 -15.59 13.23
C VAL A 59 0.41 -15.97 12.78
N ASP A 60 1.45 -15.28 13.24
CA ASP A 60 2.84 -15.63 12.91
C ASP A 60 3.23 -17.01 13.46
N GLN A 61 2.83 -17.33 14.69
CA GLN A 61 3.03 -18.64 15.29
C GLN A 61 2.32 -19.74 14.49
N TYR A 62 1.07 -19.51 14.06
CA TYR A 62 0.33 -20.45 13.22
C TYR A 62 1.06 -20.73 11.91
N LYS A 63 1.57 -19.69 11.23
CA LYS A 63 2.30 -19.83 9.96
C LYS A 63 3.55 -20.69 10.14
N LYS A 64 4.32 -20.46 11.20
CA LYS A 64 5.55 -21.21 11.52
C LYS A 64 5.26 -22.67 11.84
N ALA A 65 4.23 -22.94 12.66
CA ALA A 65 3.87 -24.29 13.08
C ALA A 65 3.35 -25.14 11.91
N ASN A 66 2.58 -24.54 11.00
CA ASN A 66 1.91 -25.25 9.90
C ASN A 66 2.62 -25.13 8.54
N GLN A 67 3.79 -24.47 8.50
CA GLN A 67 4.53 -24.16 7.26
C GLN A 67 3.65 -23.52 6.17
N ARG A 68 2.64 -22.75 6.60
CA ARG A 68 1.62 -22.19 5.72
C ARG A 68 1.70 -20.67 5.75
N PRO A 69 2.33 -20.02 4.75
CA PRO A 69 2.56 -18.58 4.78
C PRO A 69 1.27 -17.75 4.72
N PHE A 70 0.21 -18.32 4.14
CA PHE A 70 -1.09 -17.69 3.96
C PHE A 70 -2.19 -18.60 4.54
N PRO A 71 -2.60 -18.36 5.80
CA PRO A 71 -3.76 -19.04 6.36
C PRO A 71 -5.04 -18.64 5.61
N THR A 72 -5.94 -19.60 5.46
CA THR A 72 -7.31 -19.41 4.99
C THR A 72 -8.15 -18.73 6.07
N TRP A 73 -9.28 -18.11 5.68
CA TRP A 73 -10.17 -17.47 6.64
C TRP A 73 -10.75 -18.43 7.69
N THR A 74 -10.90 -19.71 7.36
CA THR A 74 -11.30 -20.76 8.32
C THR A 74 -10.21 -21.01 9.36
N GLU A 75 -8.94 -21.07 8.95
CA GLU A 75 -7.80 -21.19 9.88
C GLU A 75 -7.65 -19.92 10.74
N VAL A 76 -7.91 -18.74 10.18
CA VAL A 76 -7.94 -17.49 10.95
C VAL A 76 -9.01 -17.53 12.04
N LEU A 77 -10.20 -18.09 11.76
CA LEU A 77 -11.23 -18.28 12.78
C LEU A 77 -10.76 -19.24 13.90
N GLU A 78 -10.01 -20.29 13.57
CA GLU A 78 -9.44 -21.20 14.56
C GLU A 78 -8.41 -20.49 15.46
N ILE A 79 -7.56 -19.62 14.90
CA ILE A 79 -6.61 -18.81 15.67
C ILE A 79 -7.35 -17.90 16.64
N ILE A 80 -8.42 -17.24 16.19
CA ILE A 80 -9.26 -16.37 17.03
C ILE A 80 -9.86 -17.17 18.20
N HIS A 81 -10.36 -18.38 17.95
CA HIS A 81 -10.86 -19.25 19.01
C HIS A 81 -9.74 -19.70 19.97
N ALA A 82 -8.54 -20.00 19.46
CA ALA A 82 -7.40 -20.39 20.29
C ALA A 82 -6.90 -19.26 21.21
N LEU A 83 -7.04 -18.00 20.77
CA LEU A 83 -6.81 -16.82 21.60
C LEU A 83 -7.88 -16.62 22.70
N GLY A 84 -8.96 -17.42 22.70
CA GLY A 84 -10.01 -17.37 23.71
C GLY A 84 -11.17 -16.42 23.39
N TYR A 85 -11.20 -15.85 22.18
CA TYR A 85 -12.35 -15.06 21.73
C TYR A 85 -13.57 -15.96 21.55
N ARG A 86 -14.71 -15.47 22.05
CA ARG A 86 -16.00 -16.14 21.95
C ARG A 86 -17.08 -15.13 21.55
N LYS A 87 -18.05 -15.60 20.77
CA LYS A 87 -19.20 -14.79 20.39
C LYS A 87 -20.15 -14.65 21.58
N VAL A 88 -20.20 -13.46 22.18
CA VAL A 88 -21.05 -13.16 23.36
C VAL A 88 -22.20 -12.19 23.07
N ALA A 89 -22.22 -11.61 21.87
CA ALA A 89 -23.19 -10.60 21.48
C ALA A 89 -23.79 -10.90 20.11
N GLU A 90 -24.95 -10.27 19.86
CA GLU A 90 -25.58 -10.29 18.54
C GLU A 90 -24.68 -9.63 17.48
N PRO A 91 -24.78 -10.06 16.21
CA PRO A 91 -24.02 -9.46 15.12
C PRO A 91 -24.23 -7.95 15.04
N GLN A 92 -23.13 -7.19 14.99
CA GLN A 92 -23.17 -5.76 14.73
C GLN A 92 -22.75 -5.46 13.30
N SER A 93 -23.33 -4.40 12.73
CA SER A 93 -22.92 -3.92 11.41
C SER A 93 -21.49 -3.38 11.46
N LEU A 94 -20.66 -3.75 10.48
CA LEU A 94 -19.31 -3.23 10.35
C LEU A 94 -19.34 -1.72 10.09
N LYS A 95 -18.44 -0.97 10.73
CA LYS A 95 -18.27 0.46 10.42
C LYS A 95 -17.77 0.59 8.98
N SER A 96 -18.53 1.30 8.14
CA SER A 96 -18.12 1.59 6.76
C SER A 96 -16.92 2.54 6.78
N PHE A 97 -15.80 2.15 6.18
CA PHE A 97 -14.63 3.02 5.97
C PHE A 97 -14.75 3.88 4.71
N LYS A 98 -15.92 3.96 4.06
CA LYS A 98 -16.10 4.83 2.89
C LYS A 98 -15.96 6.29 3.33
N LYS A 99 -14.91 6.96 2.84
CA LYS A 99 -14.79 8.43 2.90
C LYS A 99 -16.02 9.00 2.20
N GLU A 100 -16.87 9.71 2.92
CA GLU A 100 -17.98 10.42 2.31
C GLU A 100 -17.43 11.36 1.23
N PRO A 101 -18.05 11.43 0.04
CA PRO A 101 -17.63 12.40 -0.96
C PRO A 101 -17.80 13.79 -0.35
N GLU A 102 -16.70 14.54 -0.30
CA GLU A 102 -16.68 15.92 0.15
C GLU A 102 -17.79 16.68 -0.60
N PRO A 103 -18.67 17.45 0.09
CA PRO A 103 -19.75 18.14 -0.58
C PRO A 103 -19.16 19.04 -1.65
N ALA A 104 -19.64 18.88 -2.89
CA ALA A 104 -19.18 19.65 -4.03
C ALA A 104 -19.24 21.15 -3.69
N PRO A 105 -18.23 21.95 -4.09
CA PRO A 105 -18.25 23.37 -3.83
C PRO A 105 -19.52 23.96 -4.43
N VAL A 106 -20.36 24.54 -3.58
CA VAL A 106 -21.54 25.30 -3.99
C VAL A 106 -21.00 26.55 -4.69
N GLY A 107 -21.22 26.63 -6.01
CA GLY A 107 -20.84 27.76 -6.85
C GLY A 107 -21.71 28.98 -6.64
#